data_AF-T1IHB6-F1
#
_entry.id   AF-T1IHB6-F1
#
_cell.length_a   1.000
_cell.length_b   1.000
_cell.length_c   1.000
_cell.angle_alpha   90.00
_cell.angle_beta   90.00
_cell.angle_gamma   90.00
#
_symmetry.space_group_name_H-M   'P 1'
#
loop_
_entity.id
_entity.type
_entity.pdbx_description
1 polymer ?
#
loop_
_entity_poly.entity_id
_entity_poly.type
_entity_poly.pdbx_seq_one_letter_code
_entity_poly.pdbx_strand_id
1 'polypeptide(L)'
;MHLFFLALVTFLTLAKPYPLALKDGLCPIPPEGQINIQPDDLIGRWLPVRSNYELFTNSKNVKKCIEINITRKNDIYFLTTNYQDSESNDNQLFKKYVPVDEKFGSFHAYKKMPNGLYDPVGWTNTLVKIQGDSKLEYLCKNVPRNKHRDFYRTTARYTPVSQEEDEALLKIVKDNGDDRAMLPYNHND
;
A
#
# COMPACT_ATOMS: atom_id res chain seq x y z
N MET A 1 -8.58 15.15 -44.27
CA MET A 1 -7.80 15.29 -43.03
C MET A 1 -8.80 15.39 -41.90
N HIS A 2 -9.10 14.29 -41.17
CA HIS A 2 -9.86 14.22 -39.90
C HIS A 2 -10.12 12.72 -39.63
N LEU A 3 -9.20 12.05 -38.93
CA LEU A 3 -9.34 10.69 -38.39
C LEU A 3 -8.27 10.52 -37.31
N PHE A 4 -8.47 11.20 -36.18
CA PHE A 4 -7.62 11.11 -34.99
C PHE A 4 -8.51 11.12 -33.75
N PHE A 5 -9.47 10.19 -33.68
CA PHE A 5 -10.34 10.04 -32.52
C PHE A 5 -10.81 8.58 -32.39
N LEU A 6 -9.87 7.63 -32.36
CA LEU A 6 -10.19 6.22 -32.02
C LEU A 6 -8.93 5.42 -31.67
N ALA A 7 -8.18 5.89 -30.67
CA ALA A 7 -7.10 5.08 -30.08
C ALA A 7 -6.88 5.31 -28.57
N LEU A 8 -7.80 6.01 -27.88
CA LEU A 8 -7.64 6.35 -26.45
C LEU A 8 -8.59 5.59 -25.50
N VAL A 9 -9.31 4.56 -25.97
CA VAL A 9 -10.33 3.86 -25.16
C VAL A 9 -10.20 2.33 -25.18
N THR A 10 -8.97 1.80 -25.34
CA THR A 10 -8.74 0.33 -25.24
C THR A 10 -7.70 -0.08 -24.20
N PHE A 11 -7.11 0.85 -23.44
CA PHE A 11 -6.17 0.52 -22.36
C PHE A 11 -6.74 0.62 -20.94
N LEU A 12 -8.04 0.91 -20.78
CA LEU A 12 -8.61 1.24 -19.47
C LEU A 12 -9.45 0.15 -18.78
N THR A 13 -9.63 -1.06 -19.33
CA THR A 13 -10.65 -1.96 -18.75
C THR A 13 -10.33 -3.46 -18.70
N LEU A 14 -9.06 -3.88 -18.63
CA LEU A 14 -8.76 -5.26 -18.23
C LEU A 14 -7.52 -5.35 -17.34
N ALA A 15 -7.57 -4.70 -16.18
CA ALA A 15 -6.83 -5.19 -15.03
C ALA A 15 -7.44 -6.55 -14.63
N LYS A 16 -6.98 -7.65 -15.24
CA LYS A 16 -7.29 -8.99 -14.71
C LYS A 16 -6.72 -9.04 -13.29
N PRO A 17 -7.48 -9.51 -12.28
CA PRO A 17 -6.91 -9.76 -10.98
C PRO A 17 -5.74 -10.74 -11.19
N TYR A 18 -4.53 -10.33 -10.84
CA TYR A 18 -3.49 -11.31 -10.59
C TYR A 18 -3.94 -12.01 -9.31
N PRO A 19 -4.38 -13.28 -9.36
CA PRO A 19 -4.74 -14.00 -8.14
C PRO A 19 -3.57 -13.85 -7.19
N LEU A 20 -3.85 -13.51 -5.92
CA LEU A 20 -2.84 -13.40 -4.86
C LEU A 20 -1.76 -14.45 -5.12
N ALA A 21 -0.59 -13.99 -5.58
CA ALA A 21 0.48 -14.90 -5.95
C ALA A 21 0.93 -15.53 -4.64
N LEU A 22 0.35 -16.69 -4.35
CA LEU A 22 0.71 -17.50 -3.22
C LEU A 22 2.05 -18.11 -3.61
N LYS A 23 3.12 -17.51 -3.08
CA LYS A 23 4.49 -17.88 -3.39
C LYS A 23 4.95 -18.95 -2.41
N ASP A 24 5.77 -19.86 -2.90
CA ASP A 24 6.43 -20.84 -2.04
C ASP A 24 7.55 -20.17 -1.22
N GLY A 25 7.81 -20.74 -0.04
CA GLY A 25 8.77 -20.21 0.93
C GLY A 25 8.17 -19.18 1.88
N LEU A 26 8.94 -18.83 2.90
CA LEU A 26 8.65 -17.69 3.78
C LEU A 26 8.82 -16.37 3.03
N CYS A 27 8.26 -15.31 3.59
CA CYS A 27 8.52 -13.95 3.14
C CYS A 27 10.03 -13.75 2.93
N PRO A 28 10.45 -13.28 1.75
CA PRO A 28 11.85 -12.96 1.53
C PRO A 28 12.28 -11.86 2.49
N ILE A 29 13.59 -11.70 2.67
CA ILE A 29 14.12 -10.48 3.28
C ILE A 29 13.57 -9.33 2.45
N PRO A 30 12.88 -8.35 3.06
CA PRO A 30 12.34 -7.24 2.32
C PRO A 30 13.43 -6.55 1.51
N PRO A 31 13.11 -6.00 0.31
CA PRO A 31 14.06 -5.13 -0.38
C PRO A 31 14.59 -4.11 0.61
N GLU A 32 15.91 -3.91 0.68
CA GLU A 32 16.50 -3.03 1.69
C GLU A 32 15.82 -1.66 1.65
N GLY A 33 15.08 -1.35 2.72
CA GLY A 33 14.56 -0.01 2.93
C GLY A 33 15.74 0.94 3.10
N GLN A 34 15.65 2.14 2.54
CA GLN A 34 16.74 3.09 2.67
C GLN A 34 17.09 3.33 4.15
N ILE A 35 18.37 3.19 4.48
CA ILE A 35 18.93 3.34 5.83
C ILE A 35 18.84 4.80 6.34
N ASN A 36 18.52 5.75 5.44
CA ASN A 36 18.52 7.20 5.73
C ASN A 36 17.13 7.84 5.81
N ILE A 37 16.07 7.08 6.07
CA ILE A 37 14.73 7.67 6.23
C ILE A 37 14.62 8.20 7.67
N GLN A 38 14.26 9.47 7.81
CA GLN A 38 14.05 10.04 9.13
C GLN A 38 12.68 9.64 9.67
N PRO A 39 12.56 9.40 10.98
CA PRO A 39 11.28 9.11 11.61
C PRO A 39 10.13 10.05 11.25
N ASP A 40 10.44 11.33 11.06
CA ASP A 40 9.41 12.35 10.86
C ASP A 40 8.95 12.45 9.39
N ASP A 41 9.68 11.85 8.43
CA ASP A 41 9.33 11.83 7.02
C ASP A 41 8.00 11.10 6.75
N LEU A 42 7.61 10.20 7.66
CA LEU A 42 6.39 9.43 7.58
C LEU A 42 5.17 10.14 8.17
N ILE A 43 5.36 11.15 9.02
CA ILE A 43 4.26 11.79 9.77
C ILE A 43 3.33 12.54 8.82
N GLY A 44 2.03 12.47 9.07
CA GLY A 44 0.99 13.17 8.33
C GLY A 44 0.18 12.25 7.41
N ARG A 45 -0.48 12.88 6.45
CA ARG A 45 -1.46 12.25 5.56
C ARG A 45 -0.78 11.59 4.35
N TRP A 46 -1.30 10.43 3.94
CA TRP A 46 -0.88 9.64 2.79
C TRP A 46 -2.10 9.03 2.08
N LEU A 47 -2.11 9.09 0.76
CA LEU A 47 -3.15 8.58 -0.12
C LEU A 47 -2.56 7.41 -0.92
N PRO A 48 -3.14 6.19 -0.87
CA PRO A 48 -2.69 5.06 -1.71
C PRO A 48 -2.88 5.36 -3.18
N VAL A 49 -1.85 5.27 -4.01
CA VAL A 49 -1.90 5.68 -5.42
C VAL A 49 -1.99 4.47 -6.33
N ARG A 50 -1.07 3.50 -6.19
CA ARG A 50 -1.09 2.23 -6.91
C ARG A 50 -0.76 1.04 -6.03
N SER A 51 -1.19 -0.14 -6.45
CA SER A 51 -0.82 -1.41 -5.83
C SER A 51 -0.84 -2.54 -6.85
N ASN A 52 0.05 -3.52 -6.68
CA ASN A 52 -0.05 -4.81 -7.37
C ASN A 52 -0.73 -5.89 -6.49
N TYR A 53 -1.29 -5.48 -5.34
CA TYR A 53 -2.26 -6.24 -4.59
C TYR A 53 -3.61 -6.20 -5.29
N GLU A 54 -4.31 -7.34 -5.29
CA GLU A 54 -5.66 -7.45 -5.81
C GLU A 54 -6.57 -6.39 -5.16
N LEU A 55 -6.93 -5.36 -5.94
CA LEU A 55 -8.06 -4.51 -5.62
C LEU A 55 -9.30 -5.38 -5.83
N PHE A 56 -9.88 -5.85 -4.73
CA PHE A 56 -10.98 -6.81 -4.69
C PHE A 56 -11.98 -6.60 -5.84
N THR A 57 -12.21 -7.61 -6.68
CA THR A 57 -13.15 -7.53 -7.82
C THR A 57 -14.61 -7.50 -7.39
N ASN A 58 -14.91 -7.86 -6.14
CA ASN A 58 -16.23 -7.70 -5.58
C ASN A 58 -16.45 -6.22 -5.21
N SER A 59 -17.26 -5.52 -6.02
CA SER A 59 -17.61 -4.11 -5.80
C SER A 59 -18.13 -3.80 -4.40
N LYS A 60 -18.70 -4.79 -3.69
CA LYS A 60 -19.15 -4.63 -2.30
C LYS A 60 -18.01 -4.48 -1.29
N ASN A 61 -16.84 -5.06 -1.59
CA ASN A 61 -15.64 -5.06 -0.75
C ASN A 61 -14.55 -4.10 -1.26
N VAL A 62 -14.84 -3.35 -2.34
CA VAL A 62 -13.93 -2.33 -2.84
C VAL A 62 -13.92 -1.17 -1.87
N LYS A 63 -12.74 -0.91 -1.31
CA LYS A 63 -12.50 0.29 -0.50
C LYS A 63 -12.16 1.44 -1.43
N LYS A 64 -12.96 2.50 -1.38
CA LYS A 64 -12.71 3.77 -2.07
C LYS A 64 -12.19 4.81 -1.08
N CYS A 65 -11.64 5.90 -1.62
CA CYS A 65 -11.29 7.10 -0.85
C CYS A 65 -10.42 6.79 0.38
N ILE A 66 -9.45 5.88 0.19
CA ILE A 66 -8.58 5.43 1.27
C ILE A 66 -7.64 6.56 1.65
N GLU A 67 -7.60 6.92 2.93
CA GLU A 67 -6.68 7.88 3.50
C GLU A 67 -5.96 7.26 4.70
N ILE A 68 -4.65 7.42 4.76
CA ILE A 68 -3.81 6.95 5.85
C ILE A 68 -3.19 8.17 6.53
N ASN A 69 -3.50 8.37 7.80
CA ASN A 69 -2.87 9.40 8.62
C ASN A 69 -1.91 8.76 9.64
N ILE A 70 -0.67 9.24 9.67
CA ILE A 70 0.38 8.74 10.55
C ILE A 70 0.74 9.83 11.57
N THR A 71 0.68 9.49 12.85
CA THR A 71 1.12 10.39 13.93
C THR A 71 2.15 9.69 14.80
N ARG A 72 3.03 10.45 15.47
CA ARG A 72 4.05 9.92 16.37
C ARG A 72 3.78 10.41 17.80
N LYS A 73 3.87 9.51 18.78
CA LYS A 73 3.84 9.85 20.21
C LYS A 73 4.76 8.89 20.96
N ASN A 74 5.75 9.42 21.68
CA ASN A 74 6.71 8.63 22.48
C ASN A 74 7.31 7.45 21.70
N ASP A 75 7.90 7.73 20.53
CA ASP A 75 8.54 6.73 19.66
C ASP A 75 7.63 5.61 19.16
N ILE A 76 6.33 5.89 19.06
CA ILE A 76 5.34 4.98 18.50
C ILE A 76 4.61 5.69 17.36
N TYR A 77 4.45 4.99 16.23
CA TYR A 77 3.56 5.43 15.16
C TYR A 77 2.14 4.92 15.34
N PHE A 78 1.20 5.84 15.19
CA PHE A 78 -0.23 5.55 15.15
C PHE A 78 -0.72 5.80 13.72
N LEU A 79 -1.17 4.74 13.06
CA LEU A 79 -1.73 4.80 11.72
C LEU A 79 -3.25 4.72 11.80
N THR A 80 -3.92 5.71 11.25
CA THR A 80 -5.38 5.71 11.11
C THR A 80 -5.72 5.59 9.64
N THR A 81 -6.54 4.61 9.27
CA THR A 81 -7.02 4.46 7.89
C THR A 81 -8.51 4.77 7.82
N ASN A 82 -8.86 5.76 7.01
CA ASN A 82 -10.23 6.08 6.60
C ASN A 82 -10.46 5.50 5.20
N TYR A 83 -11.66 5.03 4.91
CA TYR A 83 -12.07 4.57 3.58
C TYR A 83 -13.60 4.45 3.52
N GLN A 84 -14.13 4.32 2.32
CA GLN A 84 -15.54 4.04 2.04
C GLN A 84 -15.69 2.64 1.47
N ASP A 85 -16.74 1.91 1.83
CA ASP A 85 -17.13 0.66 1.17
C ASP A 85 -18.67 0.58 1.09
N SER A 86 -19.20 -0.50 0.49
CA SER A 86 -20.66 -0.62 0.29
C SER A 86 -21.47 -0.78 1.59
N GLU A 87 -20.81 -1.02 2.73
CA GLU A 87 -21.43 -1.27 4.02
C GLU A 87 -21.20 -0.11 5.01
N SER A 88 -20.21 0.75 4.76
CA SER A 88 -19.83 1.89 5.59
C SER A 88 -20.10 3.21 4.87
N ASN A 89 -21.19 3.87 5.28
CA ASN A 89 -21.45 5.29 4.96
C ASN A 89 -20.37 6.18 5.61
N ASP A 90 -19.19 6.27 5.02
CA ASP A 90 -18.08 7.18 5.39
C ASP A 90 -17.43 6.99 6.77
N ASN A 91 -17.72 5.90 7.49
CA ASN A 91 -17.54 5.90 8.95
C ASN A 91 -16.58 4.87 9.58
N GLN A 92 -15.81 4.05 8.83
CA GLN A 92 -14.94 3.06 9.49
C GLN A 92 -13.43 3.37 9.50
N LEU A 93 -13.02 3.93 10.65
CA LEU A 93 -11.66 4.15 11.12
C LEU A 93 -10.99 2.84 11.58
N PHE A 94 -10.12 2.24 10.77
CA PHE A 94 -9.14 1.28 11.32
C PHE A 94 -8.02 2.05 12.00
N LYS A 95 -7.97 1.99 13.33
CA LYS A 95 -6.79 2.43 14.10
C LYS A 95 -5.81 1.25 14.20
N LYS A 96 -4.65 1.41 13.55
CA LYS A 96 -3.53 0.48 13.60
C LYS A 96 -2.40 1.09 14.42
N TYR A 97 -1.79 0.26 15.25
CA TYR A 97 -0.60 0.58 16.00
C TYR A 97 0.61 -0.01 15.28
N VAL A 98 1.68 0.78 15.14
CA VAL A 98 2.96 0.34 14.62
C VAL A 98 4.03 0.73 15.64
N PRO A 99 4.57 -0.21 16.42
CA PRO A 99 5.74 0.08 17.22
C PRO A 99 6.89 0.44 16.28
N VAL A 100 7.72 1.42 16.66
CA VAL A 100 9.00 1.63 15.98
C VAL A 100 9.89 0.47 16.39
N ASP A 101 9.99 -0.55 15.53
CA ASP A 101 10.99 -1.60 15.71
C ASP A 101 12.39 -0.99 15.59
N GLU A 102 13.38 -1.62 16.22
CA GLU A 102 14.80 -1.22 16.17
C GLU A 102 15.34 -1.14 14.73
N LYS A 103 14.70 -1.85 13.79
CA LYS A 103 14.99 -1.76 12.34
C LYS A 103 14.02 -0.79 11.67
N PHE A 104 14.45 0.47 11.59
CA PHE A 104 13.71 1.53 10.90
C PHE A 104 13.33 1.09 9.47
N GLY A 105 12.07 1.29 9.10
CA GLY A 105 11.56 0.92 7.78
C GLY A 105 10.89 -0.46 7.70
N SER A 106 10.90 -1.30 8.74
CA SER A 106 10.04 -2.49 8.84
C SER A 106 9.04 -2.32 9.97
N PHE A 107 7.77 -2.60 9.70
CA PHE A 107 6.66 -2.24 10.57
C PHE A 107 5.65 -3.38 10.65
N HIS A 108 5.45 -3.92 11.85
CA HIS A 108 4.33 -4.81 12.15
C HIS A 108 3.12 -3.98 12.58
N ALA A 109 1.99 -4.16 11.88
CA ALA A 109 0.75 -3.48 12.22
C ALA A 109 -0.09 -4.32 13.19
N TYR A 110 -0.62 -3.69 14.23
CA TYR A 110 -1.52 -4.30 15.20
C TYR A 110 -2.87 -3.60 15.18
N LYS A 111 -3.95 -4.37 15.21
CA LYS A 111 -5.32 -3.85 15.31
C LYS A 111 -5.72 -3.80 16.78
N LYS A 112 -6.24 -2.66 17.23
CA LYS A 112 -6.84 -2.56 18.57
C LYS A 112 -8.19 -3.29 18.59
N MET A 113 -8.33 -4.24 19.50
CA MET A 113 -9.53 -5.03 19.72
C MET A 113 -10.49 -4.32 20.69
N PRO A 114 -11.80 -4.64 20.68
CA PRO A 114 -12.79 -4.00 21.57
C PRO A 114 -12.46 -4.14 23.06
N ASN A 115 -11.76 -5.21 23.45
CA ASN A 115 -11.28 -5.46 24.81
C ASN A 115 -10.02 -4.65 25.19
N GLY A 116 -9.55 -3.76 24.31
CA GLY A 116 -8.36 -2.94 24.52
C GLY A 116 -7.03 -3.61 24.17
N LEU A 117 -7.00 -4.92 23.88
CA LEU A 117 -5.80 -5.63 23.46
C LEU A 117 -5.42 -5.31 22.00
N TYR A 118 -4.19 -5.66 21.62
CA TYR A 118 -3.66 -5.46 20.28
C TYR A 118 -3.40 -6.82 19.60
N ASP A 119 -4.02 -7.04 18.45
CA ASP A 119 -3.89 -8.29 17.67
C ASP A 119 -3.05 -8.02 16.41
N PRO A 120 -1.98 -8.78 16.14
CA PRO A 120 -1.18 -8.59 14.94
C PRO A 120 -2.01 -8.82 13.67
N VAL A 121 -1.99 -7.85 12.75
CA VAL A 121 -2.67 -7.95 11.44
C VAL A 121 -2.01 -9.03 10.56
N GLY A 122 -0.81 -9.47 10.93
CA GLY A 122 -0.06 -10.55 10.29
C GLY A 122 0.65 -10.14 9.00
N TRP A 123 0.68 -8.85 8.67
CA TRP A 123 1.45 -8.29 7.57
C TRP A 123 2.64 -7.52 8.12
N THR A 124 3.81 -7.77 7.56
CA THR A 124 5.01 -6.95 7.70
C THR A 124 5.00 -5.92 6.59
N ASN A 125 5.08 -4.63 6.93
CA ASN A 125 5.20 -3.55 5.96
C ASN A 125 6.65 -3.08 5.97
N THR A 126 7.28 -3.00 4.82
CA THR A 126 8.62 -2.46 4.63
C THR A 126 8.53 -1.21 3.78
N LEU A 127 9.09 -0.11 4.27
CA LEU A 127 9.29 1.10 3.50
C LEU A 127 10.52 0.94 2.61
N VAL A 128 10.29 0.86 1.30
CA VAL A 128 11.35 0.63 0.31
C VAL A 128 12.03 1.95 -0.03
N LYS A 129 11.24 2.99 -0.33
CA LYS A 129 11.75 4.29 -0.79
C LYS A 129 10.76 5.41 -0.47
N ILE A 130 11.29 6.58 -0.07
CA ILE A 130 10.60 7.87 -0.17
C ILE A 130 11.25 8.67 -1.31
N GLN A 131 10.42 9.25 -2.18
CA GLN A 131 10.80 10.05 -3.33
C GLN A 131 9.89 11.28 -3.34
N GLY A 132 10.40 12.41 -2.85
CA GLY A 132 9.60 13.63 -2.70
C GLY A 132 8.39 13.40 -1.80
N ASP A 133 7.21 13.71 -2.32
CA ASP A 133 5.92 13.53 -1.63
C ASP A 133 5.32 12.13 -1.83
N SER A 134 6.07 11.21 -2.42
CA SER A 134 5.66 9.85 -2.74
C SER A 134 6.50 8.82 -1.99
N LYS A 135 5.92 7.66 -1.68
CA LYS A 135 6.65 6.53 -1.10
C LYS A 135 6.19 5.19 -1.66
N LEU A 136 7.12 4.24 -1.66
CA LEU A 136 6.92 2.85 -2.02
C LEU A 136 7.06 1.96 -0.79
N GLU A 137 6.06 1.11 -0.58
CA GLU A 137 6.00 0.12 0.48
C GLU A 137 5.92 -1.28 -0.12
N TYR A 138 6.62 -2.24 0.49
CA TYR A 138 6.50 -3.67 0.25
C TYR A 138 5.81 -4.32 1.45
N LEU A 139 4.78 -5.12 1.21
CA LEU A 139 4.00 -5.76 2.25
C LEU A 139 4.08 -7.27 2.06
N CYS A 140 4.41 -8.02 3.11
CA CYS A 140 4.45 -9.48 3.07
C CYS A 140 3.79 -10.14 4.28
N LYS A 141 3.16 -11.29 4.07
CA LYS A 141 2.54 -12.13 5.09
C LYS A 141 2.85 -13.60 4.83
N ASN A 142 3.43 -14.25 5.84
CA ASN A 142 3.54 -15.71 5.86
C ASN A 142 2.15 -16.34 6.02
N VAL A 143 1.92 -17.44 5.32
CA VAL A 143 0.71 -18.26 5.44
C VAL A 143 1.11 -19.73 5.68
N PRO A 144 0.19 -20.59 6.17
CA PRO A 144 0.52 -21.98 6.45
C PRO A 144 1.11 -22.73 5.25
N ARG A 145 1.84 -23.82 5.54
CA ARG A 145 2.50 -24.70 4.56
C ARG A 145 3.71 -24.09 3.84
N ASN A 146 4.50 -23.28 4.56
CA ASN A 146 5.73 -22.66 4.03
C ASN A 146 5.48 -21.85 2.75
N LYS A 147 4.50 -20.96 2.81
CA LYS A 147 4.13 -20.07 1.70
C LYS A 147 3.97 -18.65 2.21
N HIS A 148 3.96 -17.68 1.31
CA HIS A 148 3.69 -16.29 1.65
C HIS A 148 2.85 -15.59 0.59
N ARG A 149 2.35 -14.41 0.95
CA ARG A 149 1.69 -13.45 0.06
C ARG A 149 2.43 -12.13 0.17
N ASP A 150 2.64 -11.47 -0.96
CA ASP A 150 3.27 -10.16 -0.98
C ASP A 150 2.69 -9.22 -2.03
N PHE A 151 2.96 -7.93 -1.86
CA PHE A 151 2.64 -6.89 -2.81
C PHE A 151 3.43 -5.61 -2.55
N TYR A 152 3.50 -4.75 -3.56
CA TYR A 152 3.95 -3.38 -3.48
C TYR A 152 2.77 -2.42 -3.51
N ARG A 153 2.93 -1.30 -2.81
CA ARG A 153 1.99 -0.19 -2.81
C ARG A 153 2.73 1.13 -2.87
N THR A 154 2.29 2.04 -3.74
CA THR A 154 2.69 3.44 -3.68
C THR A 154 1.65 4.25 -2.92
N THR A 155 2.10 5.26 -2.18
CA THR A 155 1.25 6.27 -1.54
C THR A 155 1.88 7.64 -1.70
N ALA A 156 1.09 8.70 -1.75
CA ALA A 156 1.58 10.07 -1.86
C ALA A 156 0.87 11.04 -0.92
N ARG A 157 1.45 12.20 -0.65
CA ARG A 157 0.83 13.27 0.16
C ARG A 157 -0.39 13.89 -0.54
N TYR A 158 -0.35 13.92 -1.86
CA TYR A 158 -1.34 14.54 -2.74
C TYR A 158 -1.58 13.68 -3.98
N THR A 159 -2.75 13.85 -4.60
CA THR A 159 -3.10 13.26 -5.90
C THR A 159 -3.62 14.39 -6.80
N PRO A 160 -3.23 14.46 -8.08
CA PRO A 160 -2.37 13.53 -8.80
C PRO A 160 -0.88 13.62 -8.40
N VAL A 161 -0.15 12.52 -8.58
CA VAL A 161 1.30 12.44 -8.34
C VAL A 161 2.07 12.87 -9.59
N SER A 162 3.28 13.41 -9.41
CA SER A 162 4.20 13.65 -10.53
C SER A 162 4.47 12.35 -11.29
N GLN A 163 4.41 12.42 -12.63
CA GLN A 163 4.70 11.27 -13.48
C GLN A 163 6.13 10.75 -13.27
N GLU A 164 7.09 11.65 -13.11
CA GLU A 164 8.49 11.30 -12.87
C GLU A 164 8.67 10.53 -11.55
N GLU A 165 8.01 10.96 -10.48
CA GLU A 165 8.06 10.28 -9.18
C GLU A 165 7.42 8.89 -9.25
N ASP A 166 6.25 8.78 -9.89
CA ASP A 166 5.53 7.51 -10.04
C ASP A 166 6.36 6.51 -10.86
N GLU A 167 6.90 6.93 -12.01
CA GLU A 167 7.74 6.10 -12.87
C GLU A 167 9.02 5.61 -12.17
N ALA A 168 9.68 6.49 -11.38
CA ALA A 168 10.86 6.11 -10.60
C ALA A 168 10.55 5.02 -9.57
N LEU A 169 9.42 5.12 -8.86
CA LEU A 169 9.00 4.09 -7.90
C LEU A 169 8.60 2.79 -8.59
N LEU A 170 7.90 2.86 -9.73
CA LEU A 170 7.53 1.67 -10.52
C LEU A 170 8.75 0.93 -11.07
N LYS A 171 9.83 1.65 -11.41
CA LYS A 171 11.09 1.03 -11.82
C LYS A 171 11.69 0.17 -10.71
N ILE A 172 11.66 0.64 -9.46
CA ILE A 172 12.17 -0.13 -8.30
C ILE A 172 11.43 -1.47 -8.14
N VAL A 173 10.10 -1.48 -8.34
CA VAL A 173 9.29 -2.72 -8.25
C VAL A 173 9.77 -3.76 -9.27
N LYS A 174 10.03 -3.32 -10.51
CA LYS A 174 10.56 -4.19 -11.58
C LYS A 174 11.99 -4.64 -11.31
N ASP A 175 12.85 -3.72 -10.86
CA ASP A 175 14.26 -4.04 -10.52
C ASP A 175 14.33 -5.08 -9.38
N ASN A 176 13.32 -5.12 -8.50
CA ASN A 176 13.17 -6.15 -7.46
C ASN A 176 12.54 -7.46 -7.97
N GLY A 177 12.34 -7.62 -9.28
CA GLY A 177 11.85 -8.85 -9.91
C GLY A 177 10.34 -9.08 -9.82
N ASP A 178 9.55 -8.02 -9.61
CA ASP A 178 8.08 -8.11 -9.61
C ASP A 178 7.49 -7.45 -10.86
N ASP A 179 7.15 -8.28 -11.85
CA ASP A 179 6.59 -7.83 -13.13
C ASP A 179 5.06 -7.61 -13.10
N ARG A 180 4.40 -7.80 -11.94
CA ARG A 180 2.96 -7.58 -11.82
C ARG A 180 2.63 -6.10 -12.04
N ALA A 181 1.55 -5.85 -12.76
CA ALA A 181 1.08 -4.49 -12.99
C ALA A 181 0.69 -3.80 -11.66
N MET A 182 1.21 -2.59 -11.45
CA MET A 182 0.82 -1.69 -10.36
C MET A 182 -0.41 -0.87 -10.78
N LEU A 183 -1.57 -1.30 -10.33
CA LEU A 183 -2.88 -0.76 -10.70
C LEU A 183 -3.26 0.42 -9.81
N PRO A 184 -3.93 1.46 -10.34
CA PRO A 184 -4.33 2.63 -9.57
C PRO A 184 -5.43 2.31 -8.55
N TYR A 185 -5.40 2.96 -7.39
CA TYR A 185 -6.52 2.98 -6.44
C TYR A 185 -7.67 3.86 -6.97
N ASN A 186 -8.90 3.51 -6.61
CA ASN A 186 -10.05 4.35 -6.90
C ASN A 186 -10.18 5.46 -5.84
N HIS A 187 -9.99 6.71 -6.28
CA HIS A 187 -10.19 7.92 -5.49
C HIS A 187 -11.46 8.69 -5.88
N ASN A 188 -12.24 8.17 -6.83
CA ASN A 188 -13.46 8.80 -7.32
C ASN A 188 -14.69 8.11 -6.71
N ASP A 189 -15.64 8.93 -6.29
CA ASP A 189 -16.98 8.49 -5.86
C ASP A 189 -17.77 7.88 -7.04
#